data_AF-A0A7T0WGX7-F1
#
_entry.id   AF-A0A7T0WGX7-F1
#
_cell.length_a   1.000
_cell.length_b   1.000
_cell.length_c   1.000
_cell.angle_alpha   90.00
_cell.angle_beta   90.00
_cell.angle_gamma   90.00
#
_symmetry.space_group_name_H-M   'P 1'
#
loop_
_entity.id
_entity.type
_entity.pdbx_description
1 polymer ?
#
loop_
_entity_poly.entity_id
_entity_poly.type
_entity_poly.pdbx_seq_one_letter_code
_entity_poly.pdbx_strand_id
1 'polypeptide(L)'
;MNIDPILKQFVLEGKIILFFGSGASLGAKNSDGQTMPTTSKLRDLIANKFLDQSWTSSPLSEVAEIAISQADIVTVQSFLRDNFIDFEPENFQKKIPQFRWSGIYTTNYDLLIEKADVLQ
;
A
#
# COMPACT_ATOMS: atom_id res chain seq x y z
N MET A 1 -5.05 22.12 -13.40
CA MET A 1 -4.01 22.25 -12.36
C MET A 1 -2.79 22.87 -13.01
N ASN A 2 -2.26 23.97 -12.48
CA ASN A 2 -1.01 24.56 -12.98
C ASN A 2 0.14 23.96 -12.16
N ILE A 3 1.03 23.20 -12.80
CA ILE A 3 2.18 22.58 -12.14
C ILE A 3 3.35 23.56 -12.27
N ASP A 4 4.08 23.77 -11.18
CA ASP A 4 5.29 24.61 -11.18
C ASP A 4 6.24 24.20 -12.33
N PRO A 5 6.64 25.11 -13.22
CA PRO A 5 7.52 24.80 -14.35
C PRO A 5 8.85 24.16 -13.94
N ILE A 6 9.42 24.55 -12.79
CA ILE A 6 10.66 24.01 -12.26
C ILE A 6 10.45 22.56 -11.82
N LEU A 7 9.34 22.28 -11.12
CA LEU A 7 8.99 20.91 -10.73
C LEU A 7 8.81 20.02 -11.96
N LYS A 8 8.10 20.50 -12.98
CA LYS A 8 7.93 19.77 -14.24
C LYS A 8 9.28 19.46 -14.88
N GLN A 9 10.19 20.42 -14.93
CA GLN A 9 11.52 20.24 -15.49
C GLN A 9 12.31 19.17 -14.71
N PHE A 10 12.28 19.20 -13.37
CA PHE A 10 12.97 18.20 -12.56
C PHE A 10 12.41 16.78 -12.70
N VAL A 11 11.10 16.63 -12.88
CA VAL A 11 10.49 15.32 -13.20
C VAL A 11 11.00 14.81 -14.55
N LEU A 12 11.04 15.65 -15.58
CA LEU A 12 11.53 15.25 -16.91
C LEU A 12 13.02 14.93 -16.93
N GLU A 13 13.82 15.62 -16.12
CA GLU A 13 15.25 15.36 -15.96
C GLU A 13 15.55 14.16 -15.04
N GLY A 14 14.52 13.59 -14.41
CA GLY A 14 14.64 12.47 -13.49
C GLY A 14 15.37 12.78 -12.19
N LYS A 15 15.30 14.04 -11.73
CA LYS A 15 15.95 14.56 -10.51
C LYS A 15 15.06 14.48 -9.27
N ILE A 16 13.94 13.78 -9.35
CA ILE A 16 12.96 13.65 -8.27
C ILE A 16 13.04 12.25 -7.67
N ILE A 17 13.02 12.21 -6.34
CA ILE A 17 12.76 11.00 -5.56
C ILE A 17 11.28 11.01 -5.20
N LEU A 18 10.60 9.89 -5.45
CA LEU A 18 9.18 9.75 -5.21
C LEU A 18 8.92 8.95 -3.93
N PHE A 19 8.09 9.50 -3.04
CA PHE A 19 7.69 8.85 -1.80
C PHE A 19 6.18 8.61 -1.81
N PHE A 20 5.76 7.37 -1.56
CA PHE A 20 4.36 6.99 -1.49
C PHE A 20 4.01 6.33 -0.16
N GLY A 21 2.91 6.78 0.45
CA GLY A 21 2.23 6.06 1.52
C GLY A 21 1.01 5.29 1.00
N SER A 22 0.20 4.77 1.91
CA SER A 22 -0.95 3.90 1.61
C SER A 22 -2.02 4.56 0.73
N GLY A 23 -2.05 5.89 0.69
CA GLY A 23 -2.92 6.65 -0.22
C GLY A 23 -2.65 6.37 -1.71
N ALA A 24 -1.43 5.99 -2.08
CA ALA A 24 -1.09 5.65 -3.47
C ALA A 24 -1.76 4.35 -3.94
N SER A 25 -2.18 3.48 -3.02
CA SER A 25 -2.84 2.20 -3.31
C SER A 25 -4.36 2.32 -3.42
N LEU A 26 -4.93 3.49 -3.11
CA LEU A 26 -6.37 3.73 -3.19
C LEU A 26 -6.88 3.55 -4.61
N GLY A 27 -8.02 2.87 -4.75
CA GLY A 27 -8.64 2.59 -6.04
C GLY A 27 -8.15 1.29 -6.69
N ALA A 28 -7.01 0.72 -6.26
CA ALA A 28 -6.57 -0.59 -6.71
C ALA A 28 -7.58 -1.68 -6.33
N LYS A 29 -7.70 -2.67 -7.20
CA LYS A 29 -8.58 -3.82 -7.02
C LYS A 29 -7.82 -5.13 -7.20
N ASN A 30 -8.25 -6.15 -6.48
CA ASN A 30 -7.76 -7.52 -6.71
C ASN A 30 -8.55 -8.21 -7.83
N SER A 31 -8.18 -9.46 -8.14
CA SER A 31 -8.85 -10.31 -9.14
C SER A 31 -10.35 -10.48 -8.91
N ASP A 32 -10.78 -10.42 -7.65
CA ASP A 32 -12.18 -10.57 -7.24
C ASP A 32 -12.96 -9.24 -7.28
N GLY A 33 -12.31 -8.15 -7.74
CA GLY A 33 -12.88 -6.81 -7.82
C GLY A 33 -13.00 -6.11 -6.46
N GLN A 34 -12.43 -6.66 -5.40
CA GLN A 34 -12.41 -6.05 -4.08
C GLN A 34 -11.42 -4.89 -4.04
N THR A 35 -11.78 -3.81 -3.34
CA THR A 35 -10.91 -2.65 -3.12
C THR A 35 -9.97 -2.86 -1.95
N MET A 36 -8.84 -2.14 -1.95
CA MET A 36 -7.88 -2.13 -0.86
C MET A 36 -8.57 -1.94 0.52
N PRO A 37 -8.18 -2.71 1.55
CA PRO A 37 -8.71 -2.53 2.90
C PRO A 37 -8.46 -1.12 3.41
N THR A 38 -9.50 -0.50 3.98
CA THR A 38 -9.33 0.73 4.78
C THR A 38 -8.63 0.42 6.10
N THR A 39 -8.15 1.45 6.80
CA THR A 39 -7.57 1.31 8.16
C THR A 39 -8.51 0.53 9.10
N SER A 40 -9.81 0.84 9.09
CA SER A 40 -10.81 0.14 9.91
C SER A 40 -10.98 -1.32 9.51
N LYS A 41 -11.08 -1.60 8.20
CA LYS A 41 -11.22 -2.96 7.71
C LYS A 41 -9.96 -3.79 7.98
N LEU A 42 -8.78 -3.21 7.85
CA LEU A 42 -7.52 -3.87 8.18
C LEU A 42 -7.45 -4.22 9.67
N ARG A 43 -7.84 -3.30 10.55
CA ARG A 43 -7.95 -3.57 11.98
C ARG A 43 -8.86 -4.77 12.24
N ASP A 44 -10.04 -4.79 11.63
CA ASP A 44 -11.00 -5.88 11.82
C ASP A 44 -10.46 -7.22 11.30
N LEU A 45 -9.75 -7.22 10.18
CA LEU A 45 -9.08 -8.40 9.64
C LEU A 45 -8.03 -8.96 10.60
N ILE A 46 -7.20 -8.10 11.19
CA ILE A 46 -6.18 -8.51 12.17
C ILE A 46 -6.85 -9.02 13.45
N ALA A 47 -7.82 -8.27 13.99
CA ALA A 47 -8.54 -8.64 15.20
C ALA A 47 -9.24 -10.00 15.05
N ASN A 48 -9.97 -10.21 13.95
CA ASN A 48 -10.66 -11.48 13.70
C ASN A 48 -9.70 -12.66 13.47
N LYS A 49 -8.47 -12.42 13.01
CA LYS A 49 -7.49 -13.47 12.72
C LYS A 49 -6.71 -13.89 13.95
N PHE A 50 -6.30 -12.93 14.77
CA PHE A 50 -5.33 -13.15 15.85
C PHE A 50 -5.90 -12.92 17.25
N LEU A 51 -6.98 -12.17 17.38
CA LEU A 51 -7.58 -11.76 18.65
C LEU A 51 -9.06 -12.21 18.69
N ASP A 52 -9.92 -11.37 19.29
CA ASP A 52 -11.37 -11.55 19.33
C ASP A 52 -12.11 -10.27 18.89
N GLN A 53 -13.44 -10.35 18.76
CA GLN A 53 -14.27 -9.27 18.24
C GLN A 53 -14.25 -8.00 19.10
N SER A 54 -13.89 -8.05 20.38
CA SER A 54 -13.84 -6.86 21.25
C SER A 54 -12.81 -5.83 20.76
N TRP A 55 -11.78 -6.28 20.06
CA TRP A 55 -10.71 -5.46 19.51
C TRP A 55 -11.08 -4.67 18.25
N THR A 56 -12.23 -4.96 17.63
CA THR A 56 -12.72 -4.25 16.43
C THR A 56 -13.15 -2.80 16.70
N SER A 57 -13.11 -2.34 17.95
CA SER A 57 -13.32 -0.93 18.31
C SER A 57 -12.03 -0.19 18.68
N SER A 58 -10.93 -0.91 18.86
CA SER A 58 -9.64 -0.35 19.28
C SER A 58 -8.90 0.33 18.12
N PRO A 59 -7.87 1.17 18.39
CA PRO A 59 -6.98 1.69 17.35
C PRO A 59 -6.22 0.58 16.62
N LEU A 60 -6.03 0.72 15.30
CA LEU A 60 -5.30 -0.25 14.49
C LEU A 60 -3.88 -0.53 15.03
N SER A 61 -3.18 0.50 15.50
CA SER A 61 -1.82 0.35 16.05
C SER A 61 -1.78 -0.56 17.27
N GLU A 62 -2.75 -0.41 18.18
CA GLU A 62 -2.86 -1.24 19.38
C GLU A 62 -3.23 -2.68 19.01
N VAL A 63 -4.21 -2.86 18.11
CA VAL A 63 -4.59 -4.19 17.60
C VAL A 63 -3.40 -4.90 16.95
N ALA A 64 -2.58 -4.18 16.17
CA ALA A 64 -1.40 -4.75 15.53
C ALA A 64 -0.33 -5.14 16.56
N GLU A 65 -0.04 -4.29 17.56
CA GLU A 65 0.92 -4.59 18.62
C GLU A 65 0.52 -5.82 19.43
N ILE A 66 -0.74 -5.92 19.83
CA ILE A 66 -1.25 -7.07 20.58
C ILE A 66 -1.27 -8.33 19.72
N ALA A 67 -1.65 -8.24 18.45
CA ALA A 67 -1.59 -9.38 17.53
C ALA A 67 -0.16 -9.90 17.35
N ILE A 68 0.84 -9.01 17.22
CA ILE A 68 2.26 -9.37 17.15
C ILE A 68 2.72 -10.03 18.46
N SER A 69 2.25 -9.55 19.61
CA SER A 69 2.57 -10.13 20.91
C SER A 69 1.98 -11.54 21.10
N GLN A 70 0.77 -11.80 20.57
CA GLN A 70 0.10 -13.11 20.70
C GLN A 70 0.59 -14.15 19.69
N ALA A 71 0.91 -13.75 18.46
CA ALA A 71 1.43 -14.64 17.43
C ALA A 71 2.95 -14.50 17.33
N ASP A 72 3.41 -13.59 16.48
CA ASP A 72 4.77 -13.07 16.34
C ASP A 72 4.78 -12.08 15.15
N ILE A 73 5.86 -11.30 15.00
CA ILE A 73 5.95 -10.30 13.93
C ILE A 73 5.93 -10.90 12.52
N VAL A 74 6.55 -12.07 12.33
CA VAL A 74 6.68 -12.69 11.00
C VAL A 74 5.33 -13.23 10.54
N THR A 75 4.59 -13.87 11.44
CA THR A 75 3.24 -14.39 11.17
C THR A 75 2.27 -13.26 10.83
N VAL A 76 2.27 -12.17 11.60
CA VAL A 76 1.40 -11.01 11.33
C VAL A 76 1.77 -10.34 10.01
N GLN A 77 3.06 -10.14 9.73
CA GLN A 77 3.52 -9.56 8.46
C GLN A 77 3.17 -10.45 7.26
N SER A 78 3.26 -11.77 7.40
CA SER A 78 2.86 -12.71 6.35
C SER A 78 1.36 -12.61 6.06
N PHE A 79 0.54 -12.54 7.12
CA PHE A 79 -0.90 -12.29 6.96
C PHE A 79 -1.18 -10.96 6.25
N LEU A 80 -0.49 -9.88 6.63
CA LEU A 80 -0.63 -8.60 5.93
C LEU A 80 -0.28 -8.75 4.46
N ARG A 81 0.91 -9.28 4.14
CA ARG A 81 1.35 -9.52 2.77
C ARG A 81 0.29 -10.24 1.94
N ASP A 82 -0.25 -11.34 2.45
CA ASP A 82 -1.23 -12.15 1.71
C ASP A 82 -2.56 -11.41 1.48
N ASN A 83 -2.90 -10.43 2.33
CA ASN A 83 -4.06 -9.56 2.11
C ASN A 83 -3.81 -8.44 1.08
N PHE A 84 -2.56 -8.18 0.66
CA PHE A 84 -2.19 -7.07 -0.22
C PHE A 84 -1.56 -7.50 -1.55
N ILE A 85 -1.01 -8.72 -1.64
CA ILE A 85 -0.21 -9.18 -2.78
C ILE A 85 -1.01 -9.35 -4.09
N ASP A 86 -2.30 -9.64 -4.00
CA ASP A 86 -3.17 -9.94 -5.15
C ASP A 86 -3.81 -8.71 -5.79
N PHE A 87 -3.46 -7.51 -5.31
CA PHE A 87 -3.97 -6.27 -5.89
C PHE A 87 -3.22 -5.90 -7.17
N GLU A 88 -3.97 -5.36 -8.14
CA GLU A 88 -3.46 -4.95 -9.44
C GLU A 88 -3.51 -3.41 -9.60
N PRO A 89 -2.55 -2.82 -10.32
CA PRO A 89 -2.50 -1.38 -10.52
C PRO A 89 -3.62 -0.91 -11.46
N GLU A 90 -4.23 0.21 -11.09
CA GLU A 90 -5.11 1.02 -11.91
C GLU A 90 -4.33 1.88 -12.92
N ASN A 91 -5.06 2.46 -13.88
CA ASN A 91 -4.47 3.22 -14.99
C ASN A 91 -3.57 4.39 -14.56
N PHE A 92 -3.79 4.98 -13.38
CA PHE A 92 -2.93 6.07 -12.90
C PHE A 92 -1.65 5.53 -12.24
N GLN A 93 -1.71 4.39 -11.53
CA GLN A 93 -0.52 3.73 -10.99
C GLN A 93 0.40 3.26 -12.11
N LYS A 94 -0.17 2.73 -13.21
CA LYS A 94 0.58 2.34 -14.42
C LYS A 94 1.37 3.47 -15.09
N LYS A 95 1.01 4.73 -14.83
CA LYS A 95 1.75 5.89 -15.35
C LYS A 95 2.99 6.22 -14.53
N ILE A 96 3.04 5.81 -13.26
CA ILE A 96 4.13 6.12 -12.35
C ILE A 96 5.48 5.63 -12.92
N PRO A 97 5.66 4.35 -13.31
CA PRO A 97 6.95 3.88 -13.81
C PRO A 97 7.33 4.45 -15.19
N GLN A 98 6.42 5.13 -15.89
CA GLN A 98 6.70 5.75 -17.20
C GLN A 98 7.57 7.02 -17.09
N PHE A 99 7.71 7.57 -15.89
CA PHE A 99 8.60 8.70 -15.63
C PHE A 99 9.96 8.19 -15.12
N ARG A 100 11.03 8.93 -15.42
CA ARG A 100 12.34 8.65 -14.85
C ARG A 100 12.38 9.17 -13.42
N TRP A 101 12.54 8.28 -12.45
CA TRP A 101 12.74 8.65 -11.04
C TRP A 101 14.20 8.44 -10.65
N SER A 102 14.74 9.31 -9.79
CA SER A 102 16.02 9.04 -9.12
C SER A 102 15.91 7.89 -8.11
N GLY A 103 14.70 7.64 -7.61
CA GLY A 103 14.35 6.54 -6.73
C GLY A 103 12.88 6.60 -6.34
N ILE A 104 12.31 5.45 -6.00
CA ILE A 104 10.95 5.33 -5.46
C ILE A 104 11.07 4.67 -4.09
N TYR A 105 10.45 5.28 -3.10
CA TYR A 105 10.38 4.76 -1.74
C TYR A 105 8.93 4.66 -1.29
N THR A 106 8.57 3.56 -0.65
CA THR A 106 7.23 3.37 -0.11
C THR A 106 7.28 2.60 1.21
N THR A 107 6.24 2.81 2.02
CA THR A 107 5.97 2.04 3.23
C THR A 107 4.83 1.03 3.04
N ASN A 108 4.38 0.84 1.80
CA ASN A 108 3.23 -0.01 1.50
C ASN A 108 3.64 -1.49 1.42
N TYR A 109 2.70 -2.38 1.73
CA TYR A 109 2.90 -3.83 1.66
C TYR A 109 2.55 -4.44 0.29
N ASP A 110 1.82 -3.69 -0.55
CA ASP A 110 1.44 -4.11 -1.89
C ASP A 110 2.59 -3.97 -2.90
N LEU A 111 2.42 -4.60 -4.07
CA LEU A 111 3.38 -4.57 -5.17
C LEU A 111 2.86 -3.79 -6.38
N LEU A 112 2.01 -2.77 -6.17
CA LEU A 112 1.30 -2.11 -7.27
C LEU A 112 2.26 -1.42 -8.26
N ILE A 113 3.35 -0.83 -7.76
CA ILE A 113 4.31 -0.11 -8.59
C ILE A 113 5.19 -1.09 -9.37
N GLU A 114 5.63 -2.16 -8.73
CA GLU A 114 6.42 -3.24 -9.31
C GLU A 114 5.63 -3.95 -10.40
N LYS A 115 4.36 -4.28 -10.14
CA LYS A 115 3.44 -4.86 -11.14
C LYS A 115 3.16 -3.91 -12.29
N ALA A 116 3.09 -2.60 -12.03
CA ALA A 116 2.91 -1.60 -13.07
C ALA A 116 4.12 -1.50 -14.02
N ASP A 117 5.33 -1.77 -13.52
CA ASP A 117 6.57 -1.67 -14.30
C ASP A 117 6.78 -2.89 -15.22
N VAL A 118 6.44 -4.09 -14.76
CA VAL A 118 6.59 -5.35 -15.52
C VAL A 118 5.61 -5.46 -16.71
N LEU A 119 4.60 -4.59 -16.78
CA LEU A 119 3.62 -4.55 -17.88
C LEU A 119 4.05 -3.69 -19.08
N GLN A 120 5.33 -3.30 -19.17
CA GLN A 120 5.89 -2.53 -20.31
C GLN A 120 6.36 -3.42 -21.46
#